data_AF-A0A966A1V5-F1
#
_entry.id   AF-A0A966A1V5-F1
#
_cell.length_a   1.000
_cell.length_b   1.000
_cell.length_c   1.000
_cell.angle_alpha   90.00
_cell.angle_beta   90.00
_cell.angle_gamma   90.00
#
_symmetry.space_group_name_H-M   'P 1'
#
loop_
_entity.id
_entity.type
_entity.pdbx_description
1 polymer ?
#
loop_
_entity_poly.entity_id
_entity_poly.type
_entity_poly.pdbx_seq_one_letter_code
_entity_poly.pdbx_strand_id
1 'polypeptide(L)' 'MLSIKNLHVDVDGKEIIRGLDLEVKAGEVHAIMGPNGSGKST' A
#
# COMPACT_ATOMS: atom_id res chain seq x y z
N MET A 1 -9.28 -6.24 -11.65
CA MET A 1 -8.09 -6.95 -11.14
C MET A 1 -7.01 -5.91 -10.96
N LEU A 2 -6.53 -5.71 -9.74
CA LEU A 2 -5.46 -4.78 -9.40
C LEU A 2 -4.25 -5.60 -8.96
N SER A 3 -3.06 -5.26 -9.44
CA SER A 3 -1.79 -5.84 -9.00
C SER A 3 -0.78 -4.72 -8.79
N ILE A 4 -0.31 -4.60 -7.55
CA ILE A 4 0.76 -3.73 -7.10
C ILE A 4 1.95 -4.64 -6.83
N LYS A 5 3.12 -4.28 -7.36
CA LYS A 5 4.36 -5.03 -7.15
C LYS A 5 5.48 -4.11 -6.72
N ASN A 6 6.13 -4.46 -5.62
CA ASN A 6 7.27 -3.79 -5.03
C ASN A 6 7.11 -2.26 -4.99
N LEU A 7 5.97 -1.78 -4.48
CA LEU A 7 5.70 -0.35 -4.37
C LEU A 7 6.56 0.28 -3.27
N HIS A 8 7.28 1.35 -3.63
CA HIS A 8 7.95 2.24 -2.69
C HIS A 8 7.34 3.63 -2.82
N VAL A 9 7.16 4.31 -1.68
CA VAL A 9 6.59 5.66 -1.64
C VAL A 9 7.34 6.49 -0.61
N ASP A 10 7.80 7.66 -1.03
CA ASP A 10 8.43 8.68 -0.21
C ASP A 10 7.55 9.92 -0.12
N VAL A 11 7.44 10.48 1.08
CA VAL A 11 6.81 11.79 1.32
C VAL A 11 7.77 12.64 2.14
N ASP A 12 8.06 13.84 1.66
CA ASP A 12 8.99 14.79 2.29
C ASP A 12 10.36 14.17 2.64
N GLY A 13 10.87 13.31 1.74
CA GLY A 13 12.15 12.61 1.91
C GLY A 13 12.14 11.49 2.95
N LYS A 14 10.95 11.10 3.43
CA LYS A 14 10.76 9.96 4.32
C LYS A 14 10.07 8.82 3.58
N GLU A 15 10.71 7.67 3.56
CA GLU A 15 10.13 6.45 2.99
C GLU A 15 8.98 5.94 3.89
N ILE A 16 7.77 5.93 3.33
CA ILE A 16 6.52 5.55 3.99
C ILE A 16 6.11 4.12 3.64
N ILE A 17 6.18 3.74 2.36
CA ILE A 17 5.95 2.36 1.89
C ILE A 17 7.29 1.79 1.41
N ARG A 18 7.63 0.59 1.91
CA ARG A 18 8.95 -0.06 1.70
C ARG A 18 8.80 -1.42 1.01
N GLY A 19 8.38 -1.41 -0.26
CA GLY A 19 8.18 -2.64 -1.03
C GLY A 19 6.88 -3.35 -0.67
N LEU A 20 5.75 -2.80 -1.11
CA LEU A 20 4.42 -3.41 -0.96
C LEU A 20 4.02 -4.19 -2.22
N ASP A 21 3.68 -5.46 -2.03
CA ASP A 21 2.97 -6.28 -3.02
C ASP A 21 1.50 -6.42 -2.60
N LEU A 22 0.57 -6.16 -3.52
CA LEU A 22 -0.86 -6.34 -3.29
C LEU A 22 -1.54 -6.84 -4.56
N GLU A 23 -2.35 -7.90 -4.43
CA GLU A 23 -3.19 -8.39 -5.50
C GLU A 23 -4.66 -8.38 -5.05
N VAL A 24 -5.52 -7.76 -5.84
CA VAL A 24 -6.97 -7.71 -5.61
C VAL A 24 -7.68 -8.25 -6.84
N LYS A 25 -8.36 -9.38 -6.68
CA LYS A 25 -9.09 -10.02 -7.77
C LYS A 25 -10.45 -9.37 -7.98
N ALA A 26 -11.08 -9.66 -9.12
CA ALA A 26 -12.40 -9.13 -9.40
C ALA A 26 -13.44 -9.66 -8.38
N GLY A 27 -14.24 -8.76 -7.82
CA GLY A 27 -15.28 -9.09 -6.84
C GLY A 27 -14.80 -9.15 -5.38
N GLU A 28 -13.51 -8.97 -5.12
CA GLU A 28 -12.97 -8.93 -3.75
C GLU A 28 -13.02 -7.52 -3.15
N VAL A 29 -13.24 -7.45 -1.83
CA VAL A 29 -13.13 -6.22 -1.04
C VAL A 29 -12.04 -6.42 0.00
N HIS A 30 -11.01 -5.59 -0.04
CA HIS A 30 -9.87 -5.67 0.85
C HIS A 30 -9.86 -4.46 1.79
N ALA A 31 -9.64 -4.71 3.08
CA ALA A 31 -9.50 -3.65 4.08
C ALA A 31 -8.00 -3.45 4.40
N ILE A 32 -7.54 -2.21 4.39
CA ILE A 32 -6.18 -1.84 4.80
C ILE A 32 -6.24 -1.27 6.20
N MET A 33 -5.49 -1.87 7.13
CA MET A 33 -5.49 -1.53 8.56
C MET A 33 -4.07 -1.33 9.08
N GLY A 34 -3.92 -0.57 10.18
CA GLY A 34 -2.63 -0.31 10.81
C GLY A 34 -2.56 1.05 11.54
N PRO A 35 -1.50 1.29 12.33
CA PRO A 35 -1.33 2.52 13.11
C PRO A 35 -1.13 3.75 12.21
N ASN A 36 -1.38 4.96 12.73
CA ASN A 36 -1.20 6.20 11.96
C ASN A 36 0.25 6.35 11.45
N GLY A 37 0.39 6.85 10.22
CA GLY A 37 1.69 7.01 9.56
C GLY A 37 2.26 5.76 8.88
N SER A 38 1.53 4.64 8.83
CA SER A 38 1.98 3.39 8.20
C SER A 38 1.75 3.27 6.69
N GLY A 39 1.50 4.38 5.97
CA GLY A 39 1.27 4.33 4.50
C GLY A 39 -0.09 3.78 4.06
N LYS A 40 -1.14 3.96 4.88
CA LYS A 40 -2.51 3.52 4.51
C LYS A 40 -3.26 4.52 3.64
N SER A 41 -2.97 5.80 3.85
CA SER A 41 -3.62 6.93 3.15
C SER A 41 -2.66 7.59 2.15
N THR A 42 -1.43 7.12 2.10
CA THR A 42 -0.28 7.69 1.43
C THR A 42 0.42 6.56 0.72
#